data_AF-A0A151ANQ5-F1
#
_entry.id   AF-A0A151ANQ5-F1
#
_cell.length_a   1.000
_cell.length_b   1.000
_cell.length_c   1.000
_cell.angle_alpha   90.00
_cell.angle_beta   90.00
_cell.angle_gamma   90.00
#
_symmetry.space_group_name_H-M   'P 1'
#
loop_
_entity.id
_entity.type
_entity.pdbx_description
1 polymer ?
#
loop_
_entity_poly.entity_id
_entity_poly.type
_entity_poly.pdbx_seq_one_letter_code
_entity_poly.pdbx_strand_id
1 'polypeptide(L)'
;MIIDRLYEEVENKGNVCIGLDTNLSYIPAVFLNKYTNIEDGIFEFNKKIIDATMDHAACFKVQIAYYEALGIKGLMAYKRTLEYIRSSGCIAISDTKRGDISDTAKMYAKAHFEGDFETDFITVNPYMGMDR
;
A
#
# COMPACT_ATOMS: atom_id res chain seq x y z
N MET A 1 14.92 -1.63 -14.42
CA MET A 1 14.25 -0.50 -13.73
C MET A 1 12.99 -1.02 -13.03
N ILE A 2 12.34 -0.25 -12.14
CA ILE A 2 11.14 -0.74 -11.43
C ILE A 2 10.00 -1.14 -12.39
N ILE A 3 9.90 -0.47 -13.55
CA ILE A 3 8.91 -0.80 -14.57
C ILE A 3 9.17 -2.16 -15.25
N ASP A 4 10.43 -2.52 -15.48
CA ASP A 4 10.80 -3.83 -16.06
C ASP A 4 10.46 -4.95 -15.08
N ARG A 5 10.72 -4.74 -13.78
CA ARG A 5 10.31 -5.66 -12.72
C ARG A 5 8.81 -5.88 -12.71
N LEU A 6 8.00 -4.82 -12.85
CA LEU A 6 6.54 -4.96 -12.95
C LEU A 6 6.13 -5.74 -14.20
N TYR A 7 6.78 -5.50 -15.33
CA TYR A 7 6.53 -6.25 -16.56
C TYR A 7 6.80 -7.75 -16.36
N GLU A 8 7.95 -8.11 -15.77
CA GLU A 8 8.31 -9.50 -15.45
C GLU A 8 7.32 -10.15 -14.47
N GLU A 9 6.89 -9.44 -13.43
CA GLU A 9 5.88 -9.93 -12.49
C GLU A 9 4.54 -10.22 -13.19
N VAL A 10 4.14 -9.37 -14.13
CA VAL A 10 2.92 -9.59 -14.93
C VAL A 10 3.05 -10.77 -15.88
N GLU A 11 4.21 -10.95 -16.54
CA GLU A 11 4.45 -12.11 -17.40
C GLU A 11 4.44 -13.43 -16.61
N ASN A 12 4.99 -13.43 -15.39
CA ASN A 12 5.13 -14.64 -14.57
C ASN A 12 3.88 -15.00 -13.77
N LYS A 13 3.15 -14.00 -13.24
CA LYS A 13 2.04 -14.20 -12.28
C LYS A 13 0.67 -13.79 -12.81
N GLY A 14 0.62 -13.11 -13.97
CA GLY A 14 -0.58 -12.54 -14.55
C GLY A 14 -0.81 -11.07 -14.16
N ASN A 15 -1.84 -10.45 -14.75
CA ASN A 15 -2.09 -9.01 -14.68
C ASN A 15 -2.91 -8.56 -13.46
N VAL A 16 -3.02 -9.37 -12.42
CA VAL A 16 -3.82 -9.05 -11.23
C VAL A 16 -3.04 -8.10 -10.32
N CYS A 17 -3.71 -7.00 -9.94
CA CYS A 17 -3.29 -6.09 -8.87
C CYS A 17 -4.27 -6.23 -7.70
N ILE A 18 -3.81 -6.69 -6.53
CA ILE A 18 -4.67 -6.89 -5.38
C ILE A 18 -4.78 -5.60 -4.57
N GLY A 19 -6.00 -5.14 -4.34
CA GLY A 19 -6.30 -4.00 -3.47
C GLY A 19 -6.37 -4.39 -2.00
N LEU A 20 -5.49 -3.83 -1.17
CA LEU A 20 -5.52 -3.92 0.29
C LEU A 20 -6.21 -2.68 0.88
N ASP A 21 -7.44 -2.45 0.42
CA ASP A 21 -8.28 -1.31 0.76
C ASP A 21 -9.10 -1.67 2.03
N THR A 22 -8.39 -1.96 3.12
CA THR A 22 -8.92 -2.74 4.26
C THR A 22 -9.86 -1.95 5.16
N ASN A 23 -11.15 -2.28 5.08
CA ASN A 23 -12.15 -1.83 6.04
C ASN A 23 -12.31 -2.84 7.17
N LEU A 24 -12.54 -2.37 8.40
CA LEU A 24 -12.77 -3.23 9.56
C LEU A 24 -13.97 -4.17 9.38
N SER A 25 -14.99 -3.77 8.61
CA SER A 25 -16.17 -4.61 8.35
C SER A 25 -15.86 -5.85 7.51
N TYR A 26 -14.72 -5.89 6.81
CA TYR A 26 -14.28 -7.06 6.04
C TYR A 26 -13.62 -8.12 6.91
N ILE A 27 -13.15 -7.72 8.10
CA ILE A 27 -12.37 -8.58 8.97
C ILE A 27 -13.32 -9.32 9.91
N PRO A 28 -13.33 -10.67 9.93
CA PRO A 28 -14.16 -11.42 10.85
C PRO A 28 -13.91 -11.00 12.31
N ALA A 29 -14.96 -10.76 13.09
CA ALA A 29 -14.82 -10.30 14.48
C ALA A 29 -13.97 -11.28 15.32
N VAL A 30 -14.12 -12.59 15.09
CA VAL A 30 -13.32 -13.64 15.75
C VAL A 30 -11.83 -13.53 15.40
N PHE A 31 -11.49 -12.99 14.24
CA PHE A 31 -10.12 -12.70 13.86
C PHE A 31 -9.58 -11.47 14.59
N LEU A 32 -10.32 -10.35 14.55
CA LEU A 32 -9.93 -9.10 15.22
C LEU A 32 -9.75 -9.27 16.72
N ASN A 33 -10.62 -10.05 17.37
CA ASN A 33 -10.58 -10.27 18.82
C ASN A 33 -9.32 -11.00 19.32
N LYS A 34 -8.47 -11.53 18.42
CA LYS A 34 -7.17 -12.10 18.78
C LYS A 34 -6.11 -11.04 19.08
N TYR A 35 -6.36 -9.79 18.69
CA TYR A 35 -5.42 -8.70 18.77
C TYR A 35 -5.92 -7.61 19.72
N THR A 36 -5.05 -7.14 20.60
CA THR A 36 -5.36 -6.05 21.53
C THR A 36 -5.46 -4.72 20.80
N ASN A 37 -4.59 -4.49 19.81
CA ASN A 37 -4.56 -3.25 19.03
C ASN A 37 -5.13 -3.48 17.63
N ILE A 38 -5.80 -2.46 17.11
CA ILE A 38 -6.49 -2.55 15.82
C ILE A 38 -5.50 -2.63 14.66
N GLU A 39 -4.35 -1.95 14.79
CA GLU A 39 -3.27 -1.95 13.82
C GLU A 39 -2.64 -3.33 13.64
N ASP A 40 -2.58 -4.12 14.71
CA ASP A 40 -2.14 -5.52 14.66
C ASP A 40 -3.15 -6.35 13.89
N GLY A 41 -4.45 -6.19 14.19
CA GLY A 41 -5.52 -6.89 13.48
C GLY A 41 -5.58 -6.58 11.99
N ILE A 42 -5.42 -5.31 11.59
CA ILE A 42 -5.41 -4.89 10.18
C ILE A 42 -4.17 -5.43 9.48
N PHE A 43 -2.99 -5.26 10.09
CA PHE A 43 -1.75 -5.76 9.50
C PHE A 43 -1.78 -7.27 9.30
N GLU A 44 -2.21 -8.03 10.30
CA GLU A 44 -2.25 -9.50 10.22
C GLU A 44 -3.30 -10.00 9.24
N PHE A 45 -4.42 -9.27 9.09
CA PHE A 45 -5.39 -9.54 8.03
C PHE A 45 -4.79 -9.32 6.64
N ASN A 46 -4.14 -8.19 6.41
CA ASN A 46 -3.45 -7.87 5.16
C ASN A 46 -2.36 -8.90 4.86
N LYS A 47 -1.53 -9.23 5.85
CA LYS A 47 -0.47 -10.22 5.76
C LYS A 47 -1.01 -11.56 5.29
N LYS A 48 -2.14 -12.04 5.85
CA LYS A 48 -2.78 -13.28 5.41
C LYS A 48 -3.25 -13.24 3.95
N ILE A 49 -3.75 -12.10 3.49
CA ILE A 49 -4.11 -11.93 2.08
C ILE A 49 -2.86 -12.00 1.21
N ILE A 50 -1.80 -11.25 1.55
CA ILE A 50 -0.53 -11.25 0.82
C ILE A 50 0.04 -12.68 0.75
N ASP A 51 0.20 -13.35 1.88
CA ASP A 51 0.75 -14.71 1.98
C ASP A 51 -0.03 -15.71 1.11
N ALA A 52 -1.35 -15.56 1.04
CA ALA A 52 -2.20 -16.46 0.27
C ALA A 52 -2.26 -16.16 -1.24
N THR A 53 -1.75 -15.00 -1.68
CA THR A 53 -1.99 -14.49 -3.04
C THR A 53 -0.76 -13.98 -3.78
N MET A 54 0.40 -13.84 -3.13
CA MET A 54 1.62 -13.26 -3.71
C MET A 54 2.18 -14.02 -4.94
N ASP A 55 1.83 -15.30 -5.10
CA ASP A 55 2.20 -16.12 -6.27
C ASP A 55 1.27 -15.88 -7.48
N HIS A 56 0.17 -15.16 -7.29
CA HIS A 56 -0.88 -14.93 -8.29
C HIS A 56 -1.21 -13.44 -8.50
N ALA A 57 -0.40 -12.55 -7.92
CA ALA A 57 -0.55 -11.11 -8.05
C ALA A 57 0.78 -10.48 -8.46
N ALA A 58 0.75 -9.67 -9.53
CA ALA A 58 1.93 -8.94 -9.96
C ALA A 58 2.30 -7.80 -8.99
N CYS A 59 1.30 -7.23 -8.31
CA CYS A 59 1.49 -6.16 -7.35
C CYS A 59 0.33 -6.02 -6.36
N PHE A 60 0.59 -5.30 -5.28
CA PHE A 60 -0.38 -4.96 -4.25
C PHE A 60 -0.57 -3.45 -4.20
N LYS A 61 -1.82 -3.00 -4.30
CA LYS A 61 -2.19 -1.59 -4.17
C LYS A 61 -2.82 -1.33 -2.81
N VAL A 62 -2.38 -0.30 -2.10
CA VAL A 62 -2.87 0.06 -0.78
C VAL A 62 -3.51 1.45 -0.83
N GLN A 63 -4.84 1.55 -0.72
CA GLN A 63 -5.56 2.83 -0.69
C GLN A 63 -5.44 3.48 0.69
N ILE A 64 -4.60 4.51 0.79
CA ILE A 64 -4.24 5.15 2.05
C ILE A 64 -5.44 5.73 2.82
N ALA A 65 -6.53 6.11 2.14
CA ALA A 65 -7.73 6.66 2.78
C ALA A 65 -8.37 5.72 3.81
N TYR A 66 -8.33 4.40 3.60
CA TYR A 66 -8.84 3.42 4.56
C TYR A 66 -8.03 3.41 5.86
N TYR A 67 -6.74 3.70 5.76
CA TYR A 67 -5.82 3.73 6.89
C TYR A 67 -5.84 5.10 7.58
N GLU A 68 -5.86 6.20 6.81
CA GLU A 68 -6.01 7.57 7.33
C GLU A 68 -7.32 7.72 8.15
N ALA A 69 -8.42 7.10 7.72
CA ALA A 69 -9.69 7.11 8.43
C ALA A 69 -9.63 6.51 9.85
N LEU A 70 -8.59 5.72 10.16
CA LEU A 70 -8.35 5.12 11.48
C LEU A 70 -7.24 5.86 12.27
N GLY A 71 -6.80 7.02 11.78
CA GLY A 71 -5.76 7.84 12.38
C GLY A 71 -4.41 7.14 12.47
N ILE A 72 -3.65 7.42 13.52
CA ILE A 72 -2.28 6.92 13.70
C ILE A 72 -2.21 5.40 13.72
N LYS A 73 -3.23 4.74 14.30
CA LYS A 73 -3.29 3.26 14.32
C LYS A 73 -3.42 2.70 12.92
N GLY A 74 -4.29 3.29 12.08
CA GLY A 74 -4.36 2.91 10.68
C GLY A 74 -3.05 3.16 9.93
N LEU A 75 -2.41 4.32 10.13
CA LEU A 75 -1.12 4.63 9.51
C LEU A 75 0.01 3.69 9.97
N MET A 76 -0.04 3.19 11.20
CA MET A 76 0.89 2.15 11.69
C MET A 76 0.67 0.82 10.95
N ALA A 77 -0.58 0.43 10.73
CA ALA A 77 -0.89 -0.75 9.92
C ALA A 77 -0.49 -0.57 8.45
N TYR A 78 -0.68 0.63 7.90
CA TYR A 78 -0.27 0.99 6.54
C TYR A 78 1.24 0.86 6.34
N LYS A 79 2.03 1.48 7.24
CA LYS A 79 3.49 1.34 7.31
C LYS A 79 3.91 -0.13 7.29
N ARG A 80 3.39 -0.92 8.24
CA ARG A 80 3.74 -2.35 8.35
C ARG A 80 3.33 -3.16 7.14
N THR A 81 2.19 -2.82 6.52
CA THR A 81 1.72 -3.49 5.29
C THR A 81 2.67 -3.22 4.13
N LEU A 82 3.07 -1.97 3.89
CA LEU A 82 4.03 -1.62 2.84
C LEU A 82 5.40 -2.28 3.07
N GLU A 83 5.91 -2.24 4.30
CA GLU A 83 7.15 -2.90 4.70
C GLU A 83 7.09 -4.42 4.41
N TYR A 84 5.96 -5.06 4.73
CA TYR A 84 5.79 -6.50 4.49
C TYR A 84 5.69 -6.86 3.01
N ILE A 85 4.95 -6.09 2.19
CA ILE A 85 4.90 -6.29 0.73
C ILE A 85 6.31 -6.24 0.15
N ARG A 86 7.09 -5.21 0.50
CA ARG A 86 8.44 -4.99 -0.04
C ARG A 86 9.43 -6.05 0.43
N SER A 87 9.44 -6.37 1.73
CA SER A 87 10.31 -7.41 2.29
C SER A 87 9.97 -8.82 1.79
N SER A 88 8.74 -9.05 1.34
CA SER A 88 8.31 -10.28 0.66
C SER A 88 8.67 -10.31 -0.83
N GLY A 89 9.44 -9.33 -1.33
CA GLY A 89 9.85 -9.25 -2.73
C GLY A 89 8.73 -8.91 -3.71
N CYS A 90 7.56 -8.46 -3.22
CA CYS A 90 6.45 -8.02 -4.06
C CYS A 90 6.56 -6.53 -4.41
N ILE A 91 5.74 -6.08 -5.35
CA ILE A 91 5.63 -4.67 -5.75
C ILE A 91 4.49 -4.01 -4.97
N ALA A 92 4.78 -2.88 -4.33
CA ALA A 92 3.82 -2.05 -3.61
C ALA A 92 3.40 -0.82 -4.43
N ILE A 93 2.10 -0.53 -4.45
CA ILE A 93 1.54 0.68 -5.04
C ILE A 93 0.76 1.42 -3.95
N SER A 94 1.20 2.61 -3.56
CA SER A 94 0.45 3.45 -2.64
C SER A 94 -0.54 4.31 -3.43
N ASP A 95 -1.83 4.01 -3.29
CA ASP A 95 -2.87 4.74 -4.00
C ASP A 95 -3.27 6.00 -3.21
N THR A 96 -2.48 7.07 -3.35
CA THR A 96 -2.56 8.30 -2.54
C THR A 96 -3.18 9.48 -3.27
N LYS A 97 -3.21 9.42 -4.62
CA LYS A 97 -3.74 10.45 -5.53
C LYS A 97 -3.25 11.86 -5.20
N ARG A 98 -2.00 12.00 -4.74
CA ARG A 98 -1.46 13.30 -4.36
C ARG A 98 -1.38 14.23 -5.57
N GLY A 99 -1.71 15.49 -5.36
CA GLY A 99 -1.62 16.55 -6.35
C GLY A 99 -1.32 17.85 -5.63
N ASP A 100 -0.10 18.34 -5.78
CA ASP A 100 0.40 19.58 -5.21
C ASP A 100 1.57 20.07 -6.07
N ILE A 101 2.10 21.26 -5.80
CA ILE A 101 3.12 21.92 -6.63
C ILE A 101 4.48 22.00 -5.91
N SER A 102 5.55 22.06 -6.70
CA SER A 102 6.90 22.45 -6.26
C SER A 102 7.39 21.73 -4.98
N ASP A 103 7.59 22.47 -3.88
CA ASP A 103 8.20 21.92 -2.66
C ASP A 103 7.27 20.99 -1.88
N THR A 104 5.95 21.17 -1.96
CA THR A 104 5.01 20.24 -1.32
C THR A 104 5.03 18.89 -2.02
N ALA A 105 5.12 18.88 -3.36
CA ALA A 105 5.27 17.64 -4.13
C ALA A 105 6.56 16.88 -3.73
N LYS A 106 7.67 17.58 -3.45
CA LYS A 106 8.90 16.97 -2.92
C LYS A 106 8.68 16.31 -1.56
N MET A 107 7.86 16.91 -0.68
CA MET A 107 7.55 16.31 0.61
C MET A 107 6.69 15.05 0.45
N TYR A 108 5.74 15.02 -0.51
CA TYR A 108 5.01 13.79 -0.83
C TYR A 108 5.92 12.70 -1.42
N ALA A 109 6.85 13.07 -2.30
CA ALA A 109 7.84 12.13 -2.84
C ALA A 109 8.69 11.53 -1.71
N LYS A 110 9.23 12.37 -0.81
CA LYS A 110 9.96 11.90 0.37
C LYS A 110 9.10 11.00 1.26
N ALA A 111 7.85 11.40 1.51
CA ALA A 111 6.97 10.64 2.37
C ALA A 111 6.67 9.22 1.83
N HIS A 112 6.54 9.06 0.52
CA HIS A 112 6.08 7.80 -0.09
C HIS A 112 7.16 7.02 -0.84
N PHE A 113 8.34 7.58 -1.07
CA PHE A 113 9.49 6.86 -1.64
C PHE A 113 10.66 6.69 -0.65
N GLU A 114 10.48 7.14 0.60
CA GLU A 114 11.45 6.96 1.67
C GLU A 114 10.75 6.69 3.01
N GLY A 115 11.46 6.07 3.95
CA GLY A 115 11.02 5.95 5.34
C GLY A 115 9.74 5.13 5.54
N ASP A 116 8.89 5.58 6.47
CA ASP A 116 7.78 4.80 7.01
C ASP A 116 6.70 4.41 5.98
N PHE A 117 6.54 5.17 4.89
CA PHE A 117 5.53 4.90 3.86
C PHE A 117 6.15 4.62 2.49
N GLU A 118 7.41 4.19 2.46
CA GLU A 118 8.13 3.83 1.24
C GLU A 118 7.41 2.74 0.45
N THR A 119 7.22 2.99 -0.84
CA THR A 119 6.54 2.13 -1.81
C THR A 119 7.25 2.16 -3.17
N ASP A 120 6.90 1.27 -4.10
CA ASP A 120 7.51 1.25 -5.44
C ASP A 120 6.83 2.25 -6.40
N PHE A 121 5.51 2.43 -6.26
CA PHE A 121 4.71 3.34 -7.10
C PHE A 121 3.71 4.13 -6.27
N ILE A 122 3.39 5.35 -6.71
CA ILE A 122 2.26 6.13 -6.18
C ILE A 122 1.29 6.52 -7.29
N THR A 123 0.02 6.72 -6.94
CA THR A 123 -0.92 7.43 -7.83
C THR A 123 -0.83 8.94 -7.61
N VAL A 124 -0.90 9.70 -8.70
CA VAL A 124 -0.85 11.17 -8.68
C VAL A 124 -2.07 11.77 -9.37
N ASN A 125 -2.47 12.97 -8.95
CA ASN A 125 -3.50 13.75 -9.60
C ASN A 125 -2.87 14.94 -10.35
N PRO A 126 -2.84 14.92 -11.70
CA PRO A 126 -2.17 15.94 -12.50
C PRO A 126 -3.01 17.21 -12.72
N TYR A 127 -4.12 17.42 -12.00
CA TYR A 127 -5.03 18.55 -12.21
C TYR A 127 -4.33 19.92 -12.15
N MET A 128 -3.29 20.07 -11.32
CA MET A 128 -2.54 21.32 -11.19
C MET A 128 -1.59 21.60 -12.37
N GLY A 129 -1.44 20.65 -13.30
CA GLY A 129 -0.51 20.74 -14.42
C GLY A 129 0.92 20.33 -14.05
N MET A 130 1.82 20.50 -15.00
CA MET A 130 3.26 20.33 -14.77
C MET A 130 3.82 21.57 -14.06
N ASP A 131 4.74 21.36 -13.13
CA ASP A 131 5.56 22.44 -12.58
C ASP A 131 6.30 23.16 -13.73
N ARG A 132 6.45 24.48 -13.62
CA ARG A 132 7.11 25.33 -14.61
C ARG A 132 8.55 25.65 -14.22
#